data_AF-W2T5D7-F1
#
_entry.id   AF-W2T5D7-F1
#
_cell.length_a   1.000
_cell.length_b   1.000
_cell.length_c   1.000
_cell.angle_alpha   90.00
_cell.angle_beta   90.00
_cell.angle_gamma   90.00
#
_symmetry.space_group_name_H-M   'P 1'
#
loop_
_entity.id
_entity.type
_entity.pdbx_description
1 polymer ?
#
loop_
_entity_poly.entity_id
_entity_poly.type
_entity_poly.pdbx_seq_one_letter_code
_entity_poly.pdbx_strand_id
1 'polypeptide(L)'
;MLVLTPDFELYADDRLISDSVTSYLVSEDTCLYISLQHKLHLVSPTDRRQLDKERAVELGSKLIACSTSSTSVTMQMPRGNLETIHPRPFVIRVIKELIDKLEYMKALKEMKKHRIDMNLLVDYRPNVFLEHIGDFIRSAKDPDLVNLLIAALNNHCSEWCDGVPMNDKVNCITDLLTKEVVSLPHERRIHMLVVALSALLKATPQRVQEALRLIIEHTNEHTLELILFSLSLREHEREKTEEKGLKKKTYRIN
;
A
#
# COMPACT_ATOMS: atom_id res chain seq x y z
N MET A 1 -23.06 -22.90 13.76
CA MET A 1 -23.54 -22.14 14.93
C MET A 1 -22.44 -22.10 15.98
N LEU A 2 -22.16 -20.92 16.56
CA LEU A 2 -21.25 -20.79 17.69
C LEU A 2 -22.01 -20.66 19.00
N VAL A 3 -21.61 -21.43 20.00
CA VAL A 3 -22.27 -21.48 21.31
C VAL A 3 -21.21 -21.44 22.41
N LEU A 4 -21.36 -20.52 23.35
CA LEU A 4 -20.60 -20.50 24.60
C LEU A 4 -21.47 -21.07 25.72
N THR A 5 -21.01 -22.14 26.36
CA THR A 5 -21.73 -22.78 27.47
C THR A 5 -21.48 -22.05 28.81
N PRO A 6 -22.31 -22.28 29.84
CA PRO A 6 -22.06 -21.76 31.19
C PRO A 6 -20.74 -22.25 31.80
N ASP A 7 -20.22 -23.40 31.34
CA ASP A 7 -18.96 -24.01 31.77
C ASP A 7 -17.74 -23.44 31.03
N PHE A 8 -17.90 -22.31 30.33
CA PHE A 8 -16.86 -21.60 29.57
C PHE A 8 -16.35 -22.34 28.32
N GLU A 9 -17.13 -23.27 27.80
CA GLU A 9 -16.79 -24.02 26.58
C GLU A 9 -17.38 -23.35 25.34
N LEU A 10 -16.52 -22.95 24.41
CA LEU A 10 -16.90 -22.40 23.12
C LEU A 10 -16.91 -23.50 22.06
N TYR A 11 -18.07 -23.71 21.44
CA TYR A 11 -18.25 -24.64 20.34
C TYR A 11 -18.51 -23.90 19.02
N ALA A 12 -18.03 -24.45 17.92
CA ALA A 12 -18.41 -24.09 16.55
C ALA A 12 -18.83 -25.36 15.80
N ASP A 13 -20.09 -25.44 15.35
CA ASP A 13 -20.64 -26.60 14.62
C ASP A 13 -20.35 -27.93 15.34
N ASP A 14 -20.73 -27.99 16.63
CA ASP A 14 -20.56 -29.12 17.56
C ASP A 14 -19.10 -29.52 17.86
N ARG A 15 -18.12 -28.72 17.41
CA ARG A 15 -16.71 -28.91 17.72
C ARG A 15 -16.24 -27.92 18.78
N LEU A 16 -15.59 -28.44 19.82
CA LEU A 16 -14.98 -27.61 20.86
C LEU A 16 -13.82 -26.80 20.28
N ILE A 17 -13.93 -25.47 20.35
CA ILE A 17 -12.86 -24.51 20.02
C ILE A 17 -11.92 -24.36 21.23
N SER A 18 -12.47 -24.07 22.40
CA SER A 18 -11.72 -23.92 23.66
C SER A 18 -12.68 -24.09 24.86
N ASP A 19 -12.17 -24.63 25.95
CA ASP A 19 -12.87 -24.95 27.21
C ASP A 19 -12.72 -23.85 28.29
N SER A 20 -12.15 -22.70 27.93
CA SER A 20 -11.75 -21.68 28.88
C SER A 20 -12.06 -20.27 28.37
N VAL A 21 -13.22 -20.08 27.74
CA VAL A 21 -13.62 -18.84 27.07
C VAL A 21 -14.53 -17.97 27.93
N THR A 22 -14.21 -16.68 28.04
CA THR A 22 -15.02 -15.68 28.79
C THR A 22 -15.83 -14.74 27.90
N SER A 23 -15.36 -14.52 26.66
CA SER A 23 -15.95 -13.62 25.68
C SER A 23 -15.45 -14.01 24.31
N TYR A 24 -16.31 -13.93 23.29
CA TYR A 24 -15.93 -14.26 21.92
C TYR A 24 -16.61 -13.33 20.90
N LEU A 25 -15.99 -13.22 19.73
CA LEU A 25 -16.55 -12.63 18.53
C LEU A 25 -16.16 -13.49 17.34
N VAL A 26 -17.01 -13.52 16.32
CA VAL A 26 -16.69 -14.19 15.06
C VAL A 26 -16.94 -13.25 13.90
N SER A 27 -15.98 -13.22 12.98
CA SER A 27 -16.02 -12.47 11.74
C SER A 27 -15.51 -13.39 10.64
N GLU A 28 -16.40 -13.85 9.76
CA GLU A 28 -16.09 -14.75 8.64
C GLU A 28 -15.30 -15.99 9.08
N ASP A 29 -14.02 -16.07 8.68
CA ASP A 29 -13.10 -17.18 8.90
C ASP A 29 -12.25 -17.03 10.18
N THR A 30 -12.58 -16.04 11.02
CA THR A 30 -11.81 -15.73 12.23
C THR A 30 -12.71 -15.70 13.46
N CYS A 31 -12.39 -16.54 14.44
CA CYS A 31 -12.95 -16.51 15.78
C CYS A 31 -11.95 -15.88 16.75
N LEU A 32 -12.36 -14.79 17.40
CA LEU A 32 -11.61 -14.18 18.49
C LEU A 32 -12.23 -14.56 19.81
N TYR A 33 -11.42 -14.91 20.79
CA TYR A 33 -11.93 -15.15 22.13
C TYR A 33 -10.92 -14.76 23.21
N ILE A 34 -11.44 -14.37 24.37
CA ILE A 34 -10.62 -14.10 25.56
C ILE A 34 -10.73 -15.30 26.49
N SER A 35 -9.58 -15.86 26.86
CA SER A 35 -9.53 -17.00 27.78
C SER A 35 -9.61 -16.59 29.25
N LEU A 36 -9.89 -17.56 30.13
CA LEU A 36 -9.86 -17.41 31.59
C LEU A 36 -8.48 -16.97 32.10
N GLN A 37 -7.40 -17.24 31.36
CA GLN A 37 -6.03 -16.79 31.65
C GLN A 37 -5.72 -15.40 31.09
N HIS A 38 -6.75 -14.64 30.70
CA HIS A 38 -6.64 -13.25 30.21
C HIS A 38 -5.75 -13.14 28.98
N LYS A 39 -5.93 -14.05 28.03
CA LYS A 39 -5.29 -13.98 26.73
C LYS A 39 -6.33 -13.85 25.64
N LEU A 40 -6.08 -12.97 24.67
CA LEU A 40 -6.82 -12.94 23.42
C LEU A 40 -6.21 -13.96 22.46
N HIS A 41 -7.07 -14.82 21.95
CA HIS A 41 -6.77 -15.81 20.93
C HIS A 41 -7.50 -15.45 19.63
N LEU A 42 -6.86 -15.74 18.51
CA LEU A 42 -7.45 -15.64 17.18
C LEU A 42 -7.23 -16.97 16.48
N VAL A 43 -8.32 -17.66 16.17
CA VAL A 43 -8.29 -19.00 15.58
C VAL A 43 -9.24 -19.08 14.40
N SER A 44 -8.95 -19.96 13.45
CA SER A 44 -9.92 -20.32 12.43
C SER A 44 -11.01 -21.19 13.08
N PRO A 45 -12.30 -20.86 12.92
CA PRO A 45 -13.38 -21.64 13.51
C PRO A 45 -13.51 -23.03 12.86
N THR A 46 -12.97 -23.21 11.65
CA THR A 46 -13.11 -24.46 10.87
C THR A 46 -12.13 -25.54 11.31
N ASP A 47 -10.87 -25.17 11.53
CA ASP A 47 -9.75 -26.10 11.81
C ASP A 47 -9.02 -25.81 13.14
N ARG A 48 -9.43 -24.75 13.86
CA ARG A 48 -8.82 -24.28 15.12
C ARG A 48 -7.35 -23.88 14.99
N ARG A 49 -6.89 -23.61 13.77
CA ARG A 49 -5.54 -23.11 13.54
C ARG A 49 -5.39 -21.71 14.12
N GLN A 50 -4.33 -21.50 14.89
CA GLN A 50 -3.97 -20.17 15.40
C GLN A 50 -3.64 -19.24 14.22
N LEU A 51 -4.31 -18.08 14.17
CA LEU A 51 -4.19 -17.10 13.08
C LEU A 51 -3.27 -15.93 13.44
N ASP A 52 -3.08 -15.64 14.71
CA ASP A 52 -2.16 -14.59 15.20
C ASP A 52 -1.55 -15.00 16.54
N LYS A 53 -0.51 -14.32 16.98
CA LYS A 53 0.09 -14.58 18.30
C LYS A 53 -0.91 -14.26 19.41
N GLU A 54 -0.91 -15.11 20.44
CA GLU A 54 -1.64 -14.81 21.67
C GLU A 54 -1.12 -13.51 22.29
N ARG A 55 -2.03 -12.72 22.84
CA ARG A 55 -1.67 -11.50 23.57
C ARG A 55 -2.36 -11.46 24.91
N ALA A 56 -1.65 -10.99 25.93
CA ALA A 56 -2.27 -10.70 27.22
C ALA A 56 -3.28 -9.56 27.08
N VAL A 57 -4.34 -9.64 27.88
CA VAL A 57 -5.35 -8.60 28.07
C VAL A 57 -5.57 -8.39 29.57
N GLU A 58 -6.17 -7.27 29.96
CA GLU A 58 -6.48 -7.03 31.38
C GLU A 58 -7.57 -7.99 31.86
N LEU A 59 -7.46 -8.47 33.11
CA LEU A 59 -8.47 -9.30 33.76
C LEU A 59 -9.83 -8.59 33.75
N GLY A 60 -10.83 -9.21 33.10
CA GLY A 60 -12.18 -8.67 32.96
C GLY A 60 -12.44 -7.92 31.65
N SER A 61 -11.46 -7.90 30.73
CA SER A 61 -11.66 -7.36 29.38
C SER A 61 -12.70 -8.19 28.62
N LYS A 62 -13.52 -7.54 27.79
CA LYS A 62 -14.55 -8.17 26.96
C LYS A 62 -14.44 -7.74 25.51
N LEU A 63 -14.70 -8.66 24.59
CA LEU A 63 -14.88 -8.34 23.18
C LEU A 63 -16.30 -7.79 22.96
N ILE A 64 -16.43 -6.66 22.27
CA ILE A 64 -17.72 -5.97 22.10
C ILE A 64 -18.20 -6.02 20.66
N ALA A 65 -17.35 -5.63 19.71
CA ALA A 65 -17.72 -5.57 18.31
C ALA A 65 -16.51 -5.75 17.38
N CYS A 66 -16.76 -6.36 16.22
CA CYS A 66 -15.84 -6.40 15.10
C CYS A 66 -16.64 -6.26 13.80
N SER A 67 -16.01 -5.80 12.73
CA SER A 67 -16.63 -5.70 11.40
C SER A 67 -15.88 -6.55 10.39
N THR A 68 -16.63 -7.11 9.44
CA THR A 68 -16.04 -7.77 8.29
C THR A 68 -15.36 -6.78 7.35
N SER A 69 -15.80 -5.53 7.28
CA SER A 69 -15.22 -4.54 6.36
C SER A 69 -14.20 -3.61 7.03
N SER A 70 -13.78 -3.88 8.27
CA SER A 70 -12.81 -3.06 8.99
C SER A 70 -11.68 -3.87 9.59
N THR A 71 -10.57 -3.19 9.88
CA THR A 71 -9.42 -3.80 10.54
C THR A 71 -9.57 -3.84 12.08
N SER A 72 -10.65 -3.25 12.61
CA SER A 72 -10.76 -2.88 14.02
C SER A 72 -11.64 -3.84 14.82
N VAL A 73 -11.19 -4.18 16.01
CA VAL A 73 -11.99 -4.88 17.03
C VAL A 73 -12.09 -3.98 18.25
N THR A 74 -13.31 -3.72 18.69
CA THR A 74 -13.58 -2.92 19.89
C THR A 74 -13.71 -3.84 21.10
N MET A 75 -12.97 -3.50 22.14
CA MET A 75 -12.94 -4.18 23.43
C MET A 75 -13.41 -3.23 24.52
N GLN A 76 -14.04 -3.77 25.55
CA GLN A 76 -14.27 -3.05 26.79
C GLN A 76 -13.26 -3.51 27.83
N MET A 77 -12.52 -2.56 28.38
CA MET A 77 -11.61 -2.79 29.50
C MET A 77 -12.39 -2.94 30.81
N PRO A 78 -11.81 -3.53 31.86
CA PRO A 78 -12.52 -3.82 33.12
C PRO A 78 -13.13 -2.57 33.78
N ARG A 79 -12.55 -1.40 33.52
CA ARG A 79 -13.00 -0.09 34.05
C ARG A 79 -14.11 0.57 33.22
N GLY A 80 -14.60 -0.11 32.17
CA GLY A 80 -15.66 0.39 31.28
C GLY A 80 -15.17 1.16 30.06
N ASN A 81 -13.87 1.52 29.99
CA ASN A 81 -13.28 2.17 28.82
C ASN A 81 -13.38 1.28 27.58
N LEU A 82 -13.66 1.88 26.42
CA LEU A 82 -13.60 1.19 25.14
C LEU A 82 -12.21 1.38 24.51
N GLU A 83 -11.58 0.28 24.14
CA GLU A 83 -10.32 0.25 23.41
C GLU A 83 -10.51 -0.39 22.04
N THR A 84 -9.77 0.10 21.05
CA THR A 84 -9.78 -0.47 19.71
C THR A 84 -8.43 -1.08 19.39
N ILE A 85 -8.45 -2.33 18.94
CA ILE A 85 -7.26 -3.06 18.50
C ILE A 85 -7.37 -3.41 17.01
N HIS A 86 -6.25 -3.67 16.37
CA HIS A 86 -6.18 -4.07 14.96
C HIS A 86 -5.42 -5.38 14.80
N PRO A 87 -6.07 -6.54 14.99
CA PRO A 87 -5.41 -7.84 14.86
C PRO A 87 -4.89 -8.05 13.45
N ARG A 88 -3.75 -8.73 13.29
CA ARG A 88 -3.13 -8.86 11.96
C ARG A 88 -4.03 -9.56 10.94
N PRO A 89 -4.75 -10.65 11.26
CA PRO A 89 -5.67 -11.28 10.30
C PRO A 89 -6.71 -10.30 9.71
N PHE A 90 -7.23 -9.39 10.53
CA PHE A 90 -8.19 -8.37 10.09
C PHE A 90 -7.54 -7.34 9.16
N VAL A 91 -6.34 -6.88 9.50
CA VAL A 91 -5.56 -5.96 8.67
C VAL A 91 -5.24 -6.59 7.30
N ILE A 92 -4.77 -7.83 7.31
CA ILE A 92 -4.37 -8.56 6.10
C ILE A 92 -5.57 -8.83 5.19
N ARG A 93 -6.73 -9.18 5.75
CA ARG A 93 -7.97 -9.35 5.00
C ARG A 93 -8.36 -8.08 4.25
N VAL A 94 -8.40 -6.93 4.93
CA VAL A 94 -8.68 -5.64 4.28
C VAL A 94 -7.65 -5.30 3.21
N ILE A 95 -6.36 -5.55 3.46
CA ILE A 95 -5.30 -5.35 2.46
C ILE A 95 -5.52 -6.23 1.23
N LYS A 96 -5.84 -7.51 1.40
CA LYS A 96 -6.12 -8.44 0.29
C LYS A 96 -7.33 -7.98 -0.53
N GLU A 97 -8.41 -7.54 0.13
CA GLU A 97 -9.57 -6.95 -0.56
C GLU A 97 -9.21 -5.69 -1.36
N LEU A 98 -8.34 -4.83 -0.83
CA LEU A 98 -7.87 -3.65 -1.56
C LEU A 98 -7.03 -4.04 -2.78
N ILE A 99 -6.19 -5.08 -2.66
CA ILE A 99 -5.41 -5.63 -3.78
C ILE A 99 -6.33 -6.22 -4.85
N ASP A 100 -7.36 -6.98 -4.45
CA ASP A 100 -8.34 -7.57 -5.38
C ASP A 100 -9.15 -6.50 -6.13
N LYS A 101 -9.38 -5.34 -5.52
CA LYS A 101 -10.00 -4.16 -6.14
C LYS A 101 -9.01 -3.27 -6.92
N LEU A 102 -7.75 -3.68 -7.04
CA LEU A 102 -6.65 -2.92 -7.67
C LEU A 102 -6.37 -1.56 -7.00
N GLU A 103 -6.79 -1.38 -5.74
CA GLU A 103 -6.59 -0.15 -4.96
C GLU A 103 -5.22 -0.12 -4.27
N TYR A 104 -4.15 -0.36 -5.03
CA TYR A 104 -2.78 -0.58 -4.52
C TYR A 104 -2.25 0.53 -3.61
N MET A 105 -2.53 1.80 -3.92
CA MET A 105 -2.10 2.92 -3.09
C MET A 105 -2.79 2.95 -1.73
N LYS A 106 -4.04 2.49 -1.64
CA LYS A 106 -4.72 2.36 -0.34
C LYS A 106 -4.17 1.17 0.43
N ALA A 107 -3.91 0.05 -0.25
CA ALA A 107 -3.27 -1.12 0.35
C ALA A 107 -1.90 -0.77 0.97
N LEU A 108 -1.03 -0.07 0.24
CA LEU A 108 0.27 0.39 0.74
C LEU A 108 0.16 1.33 1.96
N LYS A 109 -0.88 2.18 2.01
CA LYS A 109 -1.13 3.03 3.18
C LYS A 109 -1.50 2.22 4.41
N GLU A 110 -2.37 1.22 4.27
CA GLU A 110 -2.71 0.32 5.38
C GLU A 110 -1.51 -0.54 5.79
N MET A 111 -0.72 -1.04 4.83
CA MET A 111 0.53 -1.74 5.12
C MET A 111 1.51 -0.86 5.92
N LYS A 112 1.73 0.38 5.50
CA LYS A 112 2.59 1.34 6.20
C LYS A 112 2.08 1.64 7.61
N LYS A 113 0.78 1.90 7.75
CA LYS A 113 0.13 2.24 9.03
C LYS A 113 0.24 1.09 10.04
N HIS A 114 0.02 -0.14 9.59
CA HIS A 114 -0.02 -1.33 10.44
C HIS A 114 1.30 -2.13 10.44
N ARG A 115 2.35 -1.63 9.77
CA ARG A 115 3.68 -2.25 9.65
C ARG A 115 3.62 -3.68 9.11
N ILE A 116 2.82 -3.87 8.05
CA ILE A 116 2.74 -5.12 7.30
C ILE A 116 3.84 -5.13 6.24
N ASP A 117 4.42 -6.31 6.00
CA ASP A 117 5.37 -6.54 4.91
C ASP A 117 4.77 -6.17 3.55
N MET A 118 5.41 -5.23 2.87
CA MET A 118 4.93 -4.70 1.59
C MET A 118 5.13 -5.66 0.42
N ASN A 119 5.92 -6.73 0.58
CA ASN A 119 6.03 -7.77 -0.45
C ASN A 119 4.67 -8.45 -0.71
N LEU A 120 3.77 -8.45 0.27
CA LEU A 120 2.39 -8.94 0.12
C LEU A 120 1.66 -8.32 -1.09
N LEU A 121 1.97 -7.06 -1.43
CA LEU A 121 1.34 -6.38 -2.57
C LEU A 121 1.58 -7.12 -3.89
N VAL A 122 2.79 -7.69 -4.04
CA VAL A 122 3.21 -8.44 -5.21
C VAL A 122 2.88 -9.93 -5.05
N ASP A 123 3.17 -10.49 -3.88
CA ASP A 123 3.15 -11.93 -3.65
C ASP A 123 1.74 -12.53 -3.56
N TYR A 124 0.73 -11.72 -3.23
CA TYR A 124 -0.64 -12.23 -3.10
C TYR A 124 -1.22 -12.71 -4.44
N ARG A 125 -1.05 -11.91 -5.50
CA ARG A 125 -1.53 -12.21 -6.85
C ARG A 125 -0.53 -11.70 -7.89
N PRO A 126 0.65 -12.34 -8.03
CA PRO A 126 1.75 -11.80 -8.82
C PRO A 126 1.35 -11.52 -10.26
N ASN A 127 0.68 -12.46 -10.93
CA ASN A 127 0.25 -12.27 -12.33
C ASN A 127 -0.69 -11.05 -12.49
N VAL A 128 -1.62 -10.85 -11.55
CA VAL A 128 -2.54 -9.70 -11.58
C VAL A 128 -1.79 -8.40 -11.32
N PHE A 129 -0.86 -8.40 -10.36
CA PHE A 129 -0.03 -7.23 -10.08
C PHE A 129 0.83 -6.84 -11.28
N LEU A 130 1.47 -7.81 -11.94
CA LEU A 130 2.29 -7.56 -13.13
C LEU A 130 1.48 -6.97 -14.29
N GLU A 131 0.25 -7.44 -14.49
CA GLU A 131 -0.66 -6.91 -15.51
C GLU A 131 -1.08 -5.46 -15.23
N HIS A 132 -1.26 -5.09 -13.95
CA HIS A 132 -1.81 -3.79 -13.53
C HIS A 132 -0.77 -2.84 -12.92
N ILE A 133 0.52 -3.14 -13.00
CA ILE A 133 1.59 -2.30 -12.44
C ILE A 133 1.63 -0.90 -13.07
N GLY A 134 1.21 -0.79 -14.34
CA GLY A 134 1.05 0.52 -14.99
C GLY A 134 -0.05 1.36 -14.35
N ASP A 135 -1.19 0.75 -13.98
CA ASP A 135 -2.28 1.45 -13.30
C ASP A 135 -1.87 1.88 -11.88
N PHE A 136 -1.07 1.05 -11.20
CA PHE A 136 -0.44 1.39 -9.94
C PHE A 136 0.42 2.66 -10.07
N ILE A 137 1.34 2.71 -11.04
CA ILE A 137 2.22 3.88 -11.23
C ILE A 137 1.44 5.12 -11.68
N ARG A 138 0.44 4.98 -12.56
CA ARG A 138 -0.41 6.10 -13.00
C ARG A 138 -1.23 6.67 -11.85
N SER A 139 -1.76 5.83 -10.96
CA SER A 139 -2.56 6.25 -9.81
C SER A 139 -1.72 6.76 -8.62
N ALA A 140 -0.44 6.40 -8.56
CA ALA A 140 0.47 6.84 -7.51
C ALA A 140 0.69 8.36 -7.56
N LYS A 141 0.38 9.06 -6.46
CA LYS A 141 0.64 10.50 -6.29
C LYS A 141 1.77 10.81 -5.31
N ASP A 142 2.19 9.79 -4.56
CA ASP A 142 3.15 9.87 -3.48
C ASP A 142 4.34 8.95 -3.83
N PRO A 143 5.45 9.51 -4.37
CA PRO A 143 6.61 8.72 -4.74
C PRO A 143 7.29 8.07 -3.53
N ASP A 144 7.18 8.65 -2.33
CA ASP A 144 7.80 8.10 -1.13
C ASP A 144 7.15 6.77 -0.72
N LEU A 145 5.84 6.65 -0.91
CA LEU A 145 5.14 5.40 -0.63
C LEU A 145 5.54 4.28 -1.61
N VAL A 146 5.80 4.62 -2.87
CA VAL A 146 6.33 3.65 -3.86
C VAL A 146 7.79 3.30 -3.55
N ASN A 147 8.60 4.27 -3.14
CA ASN A 147 9.98 4.02 -2.72
C ASN A 147 10.05 3.11 -1.49
N LEU A 148 9.09 3.21 -0.57
CA LEU A 148 9.01 2.31 0.58
C LEU A 148 8.73 0.87 0.15
N LEU A 149 7.86 0.66 -0.86
CA LEU A 149 7.68 -0.65 -1.49
C LEU A 149 8.99 -1.15 -2.09
N ILE A 150 9.66 -0.34 -2.92
CA ILE A 150 10.92 -0.71 -3.58
C ILE A 150 11.98 -1.09 -2.54
N ALA A 151 12.12 -0.31 -1.47
CA ALA A 151 13.07 -0.60 -0.40
C ALA A 151 12.79 -1.95 0.27
N ALA A 152 11.51 -2.27 0.51
CA ALA A 152 11.06 -3.51 1.14
C ALA A 152 11.16 -4.75 0.24
N LEU A 153 11.20 -4.59 -1.09
CA LEU A 153 11.26 -5.72 -2.03
C LEU A 153 12.43 -6.67 -1.70
N ASN A 154 12.15 -7.97 -1.70
CA ASN A 154 13.15 -9.02 -1.61
C ASN A 154 12.65 -10.26 -2.38
N ASN A 155 13.49 -11.27 -2.62
CA ASN A 155 13.09 -12.45 -3.42
C ASN A 155 12.31 -13.52 -2.64
N HIS A 156 12.04 -13.33 -1.34
CA HIS A 156 11.22 -14.25 -0.56
C HIS A 156 9.74 -13.91 -0.68
N CYS A 157 8.87 -14.88 -0.43
CA CYS A 157 7.43 -14.66 -0.34
C CYS A 157 7.08 -14.05 1.02
N SER A 158 6.12 -13.13 1.05
CA SER A 158 5.57 -12.58 2.29
C SER A 158 5.03 -13.67 3.21
N GLU A 159 5.19 -13.50 4.53
CA GLU A 159 4.66 -14.45 5.54
C GLU A 159 3.13 -14.61 5.50
N TRP A 160 2.43 -13.72 4.78
CA TRP A 160 0.97 -13.70 4.63
C TRP A 160 0.48 -14.37 3.33
N CYS A 161 1.39 -15.03 2.61
CA CYS A 161 1.15 -15.74 1.36
C CYS A 161 1.76 -17.15 1.37
N ASP A 162 0.96 -18.14 1.03
CA ASP A 162 1.39 -19.54 0.86
C ASP A 162 1.84 -19.85 -0.58
N GLY A 163 2.00 -18.81 -1.42
CA GLY A 163 2.34 -18.94 -2.84
C GLY A 163 3.80 -19.28 -3.09
N VAL A 164 4.08 -19.85 -4.27
CA VAL A 164 5.45 -20.08 -4.73
C VAL A 164 6.13 -18.73 -4.97
N PRO A 165 7.34 -18.48 -4.41
CA PRO A 165 8.07 -17.25 -4.65
C PRO A 165 8.31 -17.03 -6.14
N MET A 166 8.07 -15.80 -6.60
CA MET A 166 8.36 -15.41 -7.97
C MET A 166 9.88 -15.44 -8.20
N ASN A 167 10.30 -16.09 -9.29
CA ASN A 167 11.71 -16.10 -9.68
C ASN A 167 12.16 -14.69 -10.07
N ASP A 168 13.33 -14.29 -9.57
CA ASP A 168 13.92 -12.97 -9.81
C ASP A 168 12.96 -11.79 -9.59
N LYS A 169 12.11 -11.91 -8.56
CA LYS A 169 11.03 -10.95 -8.25
C LYS A 169 11.54 -9.53 -8.18
N VAL A 170 12.64 -9.29 -7.46
CA VAL A 170 13.18 -7.94 -7.27
C VAL A 170 13.46 -7.29 -8.62
N ASN A 171 14.26 -7.94 -9.48
CA ASN A 171 14.63 -7.39 -10.78
C ASN A 171 13.40 -7.21 -11.69
N CYS A 172 12.51 -8.20 -11.75
CA CYS A 172 11.31 -8.13 -12.58
C CYS A 172 10.44 -6.92 -12.20
N ILE A 173 10.18 -6.72 -10.90
CA ILE A 173 9.38 -5.58 -10.43
C ILE A 173 10.12 -4.27 -10.66
N THR A 174 11.42 -4.18 -10.36
CA THR A 174 12.18 -2.93 -10.57
C THR A 174 12.25 -2.53 -12.04
N ASP A 175 12.34 -3.49 -12.95
CA ASP A 175 12.39 -3.23 -14.39
C ASP A 175 11.06 -2.70 -14.91
N LEU A 176 9.94 -3.31 -14.48
CA LEU A 176 8.61 -2.86 -14.81
C LEU A 176 8.31 -1.47 -14.23
N LEU A 177 8.65 -1.22 -12.96
CA LEU A 177 8.47 0.10 -12.35
C LEU A 177 9.26 1.17 -13.10
N THR A 178 10.51 0.89 -13.46
CA THR A 178 11.36 1.81 -14.23
C THR A 178 10.73 2.11 -15.59
N LYS A 179 10.29 1.07 -16.31
CA LYS A 179 9.64 1.21 -17.61
C LYS A 179 8.37 2.07 -17.53
N GLU A 180 7.48 1.77 -16.58
CA GLU A 180 6.23 2.51 -16.41
C GLU A 180 6.50 3.98 -16.05
N VAL A 181 7.45 4.28 -15.16
CA VAL A 181 7.81 5.66 -14.79
C VAL A 181 8.38 6.44 -15.97
N VAL A 182 9.28 5.84 -16.77
CA VAL A 182 9.86 6.50 -17.95
C VAL A 182 8.80 6.80 -19.02
N SER A 183 7.78 5.94 -19.11
CA SER A 183 6.65 6.12 -20.05
C SER A 183 5.66 7.22 -19.63
N LEU A 184 5.75 7.76 -18.41
CA LEU A 184 4.86 8.83 -17.96
C LEU A 184 5.09 10.13 -18.76
N PRO A 185 4.06 10.99 -18.89
CA PRO A 185 4.22 12.35 -19.41
C PRO A 185 5.25 13.13 -18.60
N HIS A 186 5.96 14.07 -19.24
CA HIS A 186 7.08 14.80 -18.65
C HIS A 186 6.78 15.38 -17.25
N GLU A 187 5.66 16.10 -17.11
CA GLU A 187 5.23 16.70 -15.83
C GLU A 187 5.13 15.67 -14.69
N ARG A 188 4.60 14.48 -14.99
CA ARG A 188 4.44 13.39 -14.02
C ARG A 188 5.74 12.64 -13.80
N ARG A 189 6.55 12.47 -14.85
CA ARG A 189 7.83 11.79 -14.83
C ARG A 189 8.83 12.50 -13.92
N ILE A 190 8.88 13.84 -13.92
CA ILE A 190 9.74 14.62 -13.01
C ILE A 190 9.49 14.24 -11.55
N HIS A 191 8.22 14.21 -11.14
CA HIS A 191 7.85 13.87 -9.76
C HIS A 191 8.11 12.40 -9.40
N MET A 192 8.06 11.51 -10.40
CA MET A 192 8.25 10.06 -10.20
C MET A 192 9.67 9.59 -10.49
N LEU A 193 10.59 10.45 -10.95
CA LEU A 193 11.94 10.05 -11.34
C LEU A 193 12.68 9.32 -10.22
N VAL A 194 12.52 9.79 -8.98
CA VAL A 194 13.10 9.16 -7.79
C VAL A 194 12.71 7.69 -7.65
N VAL A 195 11.51 7.30 -8.09
CA VAL A 195 11.03 5.91 -8.08
C VAL A 195 11.82 5.06 -9.07
N ALA A 196 12.03 5.55 -10.30
CA ALA A 196 12.83 4.85 -11.30
C ALA A 196 14.29 4.70 -10.84
N LEU A 197 14.87 5.75 -10.25
CA LEU A 197 16.23 5.70 -9.71
C LEU A 197 16.33 4.69 -8.55
N SER A 198 15.40 4.73 -7.59
CA SER A 198 15.36 3.76 -6.50
C SER A 198 15.20 2.33 -7.01
N ALA A 199 14.39 2.10 -8.04
CA ALA A 199 14.23 0.79 -8.66
C ALA A 199 15.54 0.27 -9.27
N LEU A 200 16.22 1.09 -10.08
CA LEU A 200 17.50 0.73 -10.70
C LEU A 200 18.61 0.45 -9.68
N LEU A 201 18.62 1.18 -8.56
CA LEU A 201 19.58 0.97 -7.47
C LEU A 201 19.21 -0.23 -6.57
N LYS A 202 17.94 -0.64 -6.56
CA LYS A 202 17.46 -1.82 -5.83
C LYS A 202 17.72 -3.13 -6.59
N ALA A 203 17.76 -3.07 -7.92
CA ALA A 203 18.07 -4.21 -8.78
C ALA A 203 19.40 -4.88 -8.39
N THR A 204 19.51 -6.18 -8.67
CA THR A 204 20.69 -7.00 -8.41
C THR A 204 21.15 -7.69 -9.70
N PRO A 205 22.30 -7.30 -10.29
CA PRO A 205 23.22 -6.25 -9.83
C PRO A 205 22.64 -4.83 -9.97
N GLN A 206 23.17 -3.89 -9.20
CA GLN A 206 22.71 -2.49 -9.24
C GLN A 206 23.02 -1.84 -10.59
N ARG A 207 22.03 -1.13 -11.16
CA ARG A 207 22.10 -0.54 -12.51
C ARG A 207 22.50 0.94 -12.46
N VAL A 208 23.62 1.25 -11.79
CA VAL A 208 24.07 2.63 -11.52
C VAL A 208 24.27 3.45 -12.79
N GLN A 209 24.85 2.85 -13.84
CA GLN A 209 25.10 3.56 -15.10
C GLN A 209 23.81 4.02 -15.77
N GLU A 210 22.75 3.23 -15.69
CA GLU A 210 21.45 3.58 -16.27
C GLU A 210 20.74 4.66 -15.45
N ALA A 211 20.86 4.60 -14.12
CA ALA A 211 20.37 5.65 -13.25
C ALA A 211 21.03 7.01 -13.57
N LEU A 212 22.35 7.02 -13.79
CA LEU A 212 23.08 8.24 -14.19
C LEU A 212 22.65 8.75 -15.57
N ARG A 213 22.43 7.86 -16.54
CA ARG A 213 21.92 8.24 -17.87
C ARG A 213 20.54 8.88 -17.77
N LEU A 214 19.62 8.29 -16.99
CA LEU A 214 18.30 8.87 -16.77
C LEU A 214 18.37 10.27 -16.14
N ILE A 215 19.27 10.50 -15.17
CA ILE A 215 19.47 11.83 -14.58
C ILE A 215 19.92 12.84 -15.66
N ILE A 216 20.89 12.45 -16.50
CA ILE A 216 21.41 13.32 -17.57
C ILE A 216 20.33 13.64 -18.60
N GLU A 217 19.62 12.63 -19.09
CA GLU A 217 18.54 12.78 -20.06
C GLU A 217 17.46 13.73 -19.53
N HIS A 218 17.06 13.55 -18.27
CA HIS A 218 16.04 14.38 -17.65
C HIS A 218 16.50 15.82 -17.39
N THR A 219 17.77 16.01 -17.01
CA THR A 219 18.36 17.36 -16.83
C THR A 219 18.42 18.11 -18.17
N ASN A 220 18.76 17.42 -19.25
CA ASN A 220 18.81 18.00 -20.59
C ASN A 220 17.41 18.36 -21.10
N GLU A 221 16.42 17.49 -20.91
CA GLU A 221 15.01 17.73 -21.29
C GLU A 221 14.47 19.00 -20.58
N HIS A 222 14.67 19.09 -19.26
CA HIS A 222 14.29 20.27 -18.48
C HIS A 222 15.02 21.55 -18.92
N THR A 223 16.30 21.44 -19.31
CA THR A 223 17.06 22.60 -19.79
C THR A 223 16.48 23.13 -21.12
N LEU A 224 16.10 22.23 -22.03
CA LEU A 224 15.48 22.60 -23.30
C LEU A 224 14.11 23.27 -23.10
N GLU A 225 13.28 22.79 -22.17
CA GLU A 225 11.99 23.41 -21.85
C GLU A 225 12.15 24.86 -21.35
N LEU A 226 13.12 25.11 -20.46
CA LEU A 226 13.40 26.47 -19.98
C LEU A 226 13.83 27.40 -21.12
N ILE A 227 14.63 26.90 -22.05
CA ILE A 227 15.05 27.67 -23.23
C ILE A 227 13.84 27.98 -24.12
N LEU A 228 13.04 26.97 -24.47
CA LEU A 228 11.84 27.14 -25.30
C LEU A 228 10.83 28.11 -24.68
N PHE A 229 10.60 28.00 -23.37
CA PHE A 229 9.76 28.93 -22.62
C PHE A 229 10.30 30.38 -22.69
N SER A 230 11.62 30.55 -22.52
CA SER A 230 12.25 31.88 -22.62
C SER A 230 12.17 32.47 -24.04
N LEU A 231 12.22 31.64 -25.09
CA LEU A 231 12.09 32.07 -26.48
C LEU A 231 10.64 32.46 -26.78
N SER A 232 9.66 31.66 -26.34
CA SER A 232 8.23 31.97 -26.49
C SER A 232 7.84 33.30 -25.83
N LEU A 233 8.35 33.57 -24.63
CA LEU A 233 8.13 34.87 -23.96
C LEU A 233 8.70 36.04 -24.77
N ARG A 234 9.91 35.87 -25.34
CA ARG A 234 10.54 36.90 -26.17
C ARG A 234 9.77 37.17 -27.46
N GLU A 235 9.18 36.15 -28.07
CA GLU A 235 8.33 36.32 -29.27
C GLU A 235 7.06 37.11 -28.94
N HIS A 236 6.37 36.77 -27.85
CA HIS A 236 5.19 37.50 -27.40
C HIS A 236 5.49 38.96 -27.02
N GLU A 237 6.66 39.24 -26.45
CA GLU A 237 7.10 40.62 -26.19
C GLU A 237 7.37 41.40 -27.49
N ARG A 238 7.94 40.75 -28.51
CA ARG A 238 8.14 41.38 -29.83
C ARG A 238 6.81 41.72 -30.50
N GLU A 239 5.86 40.80 -30.54
CA GLU A 239 4.53 41.02 -31.12
C GLU A 239 3.79 42.19 -30.45
N LYS A 240 3.82 42.28 -29.11
CA LYS A 240 3.24 43.41 -28.37
C LYS A 240 3.93 44.74 -28.68
N THR A 241 5.23 44.71 -28.96
CA THR A 241 6.01 45.91 -29.30
C THR A 241 5.69 46.38 -30.72
N GLU A 242 5.52 45.44 -31.66
CA GLU A 242 5.10 45.72 -33.03
C GLU A 242 3.65 46.26 -33.10
N GLU A 243 2.70 45.69 -32.35
CA GLU A 243 1.33 46.22 -32.26
C GLU A 243 1.28 47.64 -31.68
N LYS A 244 2.08 47.93 -30.65
CA LYS A 244 2.19 49.28 -30.08
C LYS A 244 2.83 50.26 -31.07
N GLY A 245 3.80 49.81 -31.86
CA GLY A 245 4.42 50.59 -32.92
C GLY A 245 3.45 50.91 -34.07
N LEU A 246 2.63 49.94 -34.46
CA LEU A 246 1.62 50.09 -35.51
C LEU A 246 0.52 51.07 -35.07
N LYS A 247 -0.01 50.93 -33.85
CA LYS A 247 -0.98 51.87 -33.27
C LYS A 247 -0.42 53.31 -33.23
N LYS A 248 0.83 53.50 -32.80
CA LYS A 248 1.48 54.83 -32.79
C LYS A 248 1.64 55.47 -34.17
N LYS A 249 1.83 54.67 -35.23
CA LYS A 249 1.87 55.18 -36.62
C LYS A 249 0.49 55.61 -37.10
N THR A 250 -0.57 54.89 -36.72
CA THR A 250 -1.96 55.25 -37.10
C THR A 250 -2.41 56.58 -36.47
N TYR A 251 -1.98 56.93 -35.25
CA TYR A 251 -2.30 58.22 -34.60
C TYR A 251 -1.48 59.41 -35.09
N ARG A 252 -0.50 59.22 -36.00
CA ARG A 252 0.32 60.31 -36.56
C ARG A 252 -0.11 60.78 -37.95
N ILE A 253 -1.18 60.20 -38.51
CA ILE A 253 -1.66 60.47 -39.89
C ILE A 253 -3.00 61.26 -39.90
N ASN A 254 -3.48 61.75 -38.74
CA ASN A 254 -4.62 62.66 -38.65
C ASN A 254 -4.20 64.02 -38.11
#